data_AF-A0A957ZV90-F1
#
_entry.id   AF-A0A957ZV90-F1
#
_cell.length_a   1.000
_cell.length_b   1.000
_cell.length_c   1.000
_cell.angle_alpha   90.00
_cell.angle_beta   90.00
_cell.angle_gamma   90.00
#
_symmetry.space_group_name_H-M   'P 1'
#
loop_
_entity.id
_entity.type
_entity.pdbx_description
1 polymer ?
#
loop_
_entity_poly.entity_id
_entity_poly.type
_entity_poly.pdbx_seq_one_letter_code
_entity_poly.pdbx_strand_id
1 'polypeptide(L)'
;RETVARHNVPLVPGSPKGLRDTDLLAMAQEIGFPLMIKASAGGGGKGMRAVHNPKDFGAALDAARREAAGAFGNDEVYLEKLIEHARHIEIQVLADTHGNTIHLGERECSIQRRHQKLIEEAPSVAIDERLRAEMGQVAIAAAQAVDYVNAGTIEFLFDPKENRYYFLEMNTRLQVEHPVTEMVTGVDIVKEQIAIASGRRMRYAQADIVPKGWAIECRITAEDPFNNFLPSGGTVTSLKEPTGPGVRVESSLYRGAEISLYYDPMVAKLVVQGDNRAEAILRMRRALNEYRIGGIKTSIPFHQEMMDSTEFIWGTFDTGFLSRRRMNMRPASSEEHGKIAAVVAALVAHDEGRRAVHIGSAQQTRSRESAWKHAGRLRATGGQW
;
A
#
# COMPACT_ATOMS: atom_id res chain seq x y z
N ARG A 1 -18.05 -13.14 -12.16
CA ARG A 1 -18.56 -14.20 -11.25
C ARG A 1 -19.30 -15.29 -12.02
N GLU A 2 -20.40 -14.97 -12.71
CA GLU A 2 -21.12 -15.98 -13.52
C GLU A 2 -20.24 -16.66 -14.57
N THR A 3 -19.39 -15.90 -15.26
CA THR A 3 -18.45 -16.46 -16.25
C THR A 3 -17.50 -17.45 -15.61
N VAL A 4 -16.80 -17.06 -14.54
CA VAL A 4 -15.83 -17.94 -13.87
C VAL A 4 -16.48 -19.13 -13.15
N ALA A 5 -17.75 -19.01 -12.70
CA ALA A 5 -18.51 -20.13 -12.13
C ALA A 5 -18.70 -21.29 -13.12
N ARG A 6 -18.93 -20.96 -14.41
CA ARG A 6 -19.06 -21.96 -15.47
C ARG A 6 -17.74 -22.71 -15.75
N HIS A 7 -16.62 -22.17 -15.28
CA HIS A 7 -15.29 -22.73 -15.40
C HIS A 7 -14.79 -23.36 -14.09
N ASN A 8 -15.71 -23.76 -13.19
CA ASN A 8 -15.42 -24.43 -11.92
C ASN A 8 -14.52 -23.62 -10.97
N VAL A 9 -14.49 -22.29 -11.09
CA VAL A 9 -13.79 -21.44 -10.13
C VAL A 9 -14.64 -21.34 -8.85
N PRO A 10 -14.09 -21.70 -7.68
CA PRO A 10 -14.84 -21.64 -6.42
C PRO A 10 -15.34 -20.22 -6.13
N LEU A 11 -16.64 -20.06 -5.88
CA LEU A 11 -17.25 -18.78 -5.50
C LEU A 11 -17.59 -18.74 -4.02
N VAL A 12 -17.56 -17.55 -3.43
CA VAL A 12 -18.13 -17.35 -2.08
C VAL A 12 -19.63 -17.72 -2.13
N PRO A 13 -20.12 -18.60 -1.24
CA PRO A 13 -21.55 -18.89 -1.13
C PRO A 13 -22.33 -17.60 -0.95
N GLY A 14 -23.39 -17.40 -1.73
CA GLY A 14 -24.08 -16.12 -1.78
C GLY A 14 -25.42 -16.20 -2.48
N SER A 15 -26.17 -15.11 -2.42
CA SER A 15 -27.46 -15.00 -3.09
C SER A 15 -27.27 -14.56 -4.56
N PRO A 16 -28.21 -14.91 -5.45
CA PRO A 16 -28.41 -14.17 -6.68
C PRO A 16 -28.62 -12.67 -6.41
N LYS A 17 -28.30 -11.87 -7.42
CA LYS A 17 -28.63 -10.43 -7.45
C LYS A 17 -30.13 -10.22 -7.71
N GLY A 18 -30.65 -9.04 -7.38
CA GLY A 18 -32.03 -8.65 -7.68
C GLY A 18 -33.12 -9.27 -6.81
N LEU A 19 -32.76 -9.92 -5.70
CA LEU A 19 -33.75 -10.51 -4.80
C LEU A 19 -34.49 -9.46 -3.96
N ARG A 20 -35.75 -9.75 -3.65
CA ARG A 20 -36.57 -8.98 -2.70
C ARG A 20 -36.17 -9.33 -1.27
N ASP A 21 -36.51 -8.48 -0.32
CA ASP A 21 -36.08 -8.63 1.09
C ASP A 21 -36.56 -9.93 1.75
N THR A 22 -37.76 -10.41 1.40
CA THR A 22 -38.26 -11.71 1.88
C THR A 22 -37.40 -12.87 1.39
N ASP A 23 -36.98 -12.81 0.13
CA ASP A 23 -36.20 -13.86 -0.52
C ASP A 23 -34.74 -13.81 -0.02
N LEU A 24 -34.20 -12.61 0.24
CA LEU A 24 -32.90 -12.41 0.88
C LEU A 24 -32.87 -12.95 2.32
N LEU A 25 -33.95 -12.78 3.10
CA LEU A 25 -34.01 -13.32 4.46
C LEU A 25 -34.00 -14.86 4.47
N ALA A 26 -34.74 -15.50 3.57
CA ALA A 26 -34.72 -16.95 3.42
C ALA A 26 -33.32 -17.46 3.03
N MET A 27 -32.69 -16.79 2.05
CA MET A 27 -31.33 -17.11 1.61
C MET A 27 -30.28 -16.88 2.70
N ALA A 28 -30.44 -15.85 3.55
CA ALA A 28 -29.57 -15.62 4.70
C ALA A 28 -29.59 -16.80 5.69
N GLN A 29 -30.75 -17.44 5.88
CA GLN A 29 -30.86 -18.62 6.73
C GLN A 29 -30.21 -19.86 6.10
N GLU A 30 -30.32 -20.00 4.78
CA GLU A 30 -29.70 -21.10 4.02
C GLU A 30 -28.17 -21.01 3.99
N ILE A 31 -27.61 -19.83 3.70
CA ILE A 31 -26.15 -19.60 3.71
C ILE A 31 -25.59 -19.67 5.14
N GLY A 32 -26.38 -19.21 6.11
CA GLY A 32 -26.03 -19.17 7.52
C GLY A 32 -25.10 -18.00 7.90
N PHE A 33 -25.24 -17.53 9.14
CA PHE A 33 -24.45 -16.42 9.68
C PHE A 33 -23.02 -16.84 10.08
N PRO A 34 -22.04 -15.92 10.12
CA PRO A 34 -22.16 -14.52 9.72
C PRO A 34 -22.18 -14.33 8.19
N LEU A 35 -22.73 -13.20 7.75
CA LEU A 35 -22.95 -12.85 6.34
C LEU A 35 -22.45 -11.43 6.06
N MET A 36 -22.23 -11.13 4.78
CA MET A 36 -21.96 -9.81 4.25
C MET A 36 -23.08 -9.40 3.28
N ILE A 37 -23.68 -8.24 3.52
CA ILE A 37 -24.58 -7.58 2.56
C ILE A 37 -23.73 -6.66 1.69
N LYS A 38 -23.83 -6.79 0.37
CA LYS A 38 -23.03 -6.00 -0.58
C LYS A 38 -23.92 -5.32 -1.62
N ALA A 39 -23.65 -4.06 -1.92
CA ALA A 39 -24.29 -3.35 -3.01
C ALA A 39 -23.87 -3.94 -4.37
N SER A 40 -24.82 -4.12 -5.29
CA SER A 40 -24.55 -4.68 -6.63
C SER A 40 -23.64 -3.81 -7.49
N ALA A 41 -23.66 -2.50 -7.26
CA ALA A 41 -22.85 -1.48 -7.95
C ALA A 41 -21.67 -0.97 -7.10
N GLY A 42 -21.43 -1.55 -5.92
CA GLY A 42 -20.36 -1.12 -5.02
C GLY A 42 -18.98 -1.63 -5.43
N GLY A 43 -17.94 -0.86 -5.14
CA GLY A 43 -16.53 -1.20 -5.34
C GLY A 43 -15.63 -0.46 -4.34
N GLY A 44 -14.42 -0.99 -4.09
CA GLY A 44 -13.42 -0.33 -3.24
C GLY A 44 -13.80 -0.18 -1.76
N GLY A 45 -14.52 -1.15 -1.21
CA GLY A 45 -14.82 -1.18 0.23
C GLY A 45 -16.09 -0.45 0.69
N LYS A 46 -16.80 0.25 -0.22
CA LYS A 46 -18.03 1.00 0.09
C LYS A 46 -19.29 0.18 -0.23
N GLY A 47 -20.36 0.32 0.56
CA GLY A 47 -21.60 -0.43 0.37
C GLY A 47 -21.54 -1.89 0.82
N MET A 48 -20.75 -2.20 1.85
CA MET A 48 -20.65 -3.54 2.44
C MET A 48 -20.96 -3.50 3.93
N ARG A 49 -21.76 -4.45 4.42
CA ARG A 49 -22.15 -4.53 5.83
C ARG A 49 -22.14 -5.96 6.33
N ALA A 50 -21.32 -6.22 7.35
CA ALA A 50 -21.29 -7.50 8.05
C ALA A 50 -22.52 -7.64 8.97
N VAL A 51 -23.11 -8.83 8.98
CA VAL A 51 -24.22 -9.21 9.85
C VAL A 51 -23.86 -10.52 10.55
N HIS A 52 -23.71 -10.47 11.86
CA HIS A 52 -23.29 -11.63 12.65
C HIS A 52 -24.47 -12.45 13.19
N ASN A 53 -25.62 -11.82 13.42
CA ASN A 53 -26.78 -12.49 14.00
C ASN A 53 -28.03 -12.31 13.13
N PRO A 54 -28.92 -13.31 13.08
CA PRO A 54 -30.20 -13.19 12.37
C PRO A 54 -31.05 -12.00 12.79
N LYS A 55 -31.00 -11.62 14.08
CA LYS A 55 -31.78 -10.52 14.63
C LYS A 55 -31.40 -9.15 14.05
N ASP A 56 -30.16 -9.01 13.60
CA ASP A 56 -29.60 -7.74 13.11
C ASP A 56 -29.83 -7.57 11.59
N PHE A 57 -30.28 -8.63 10.90
CA PHE A 57 -30.35 -8.69 9.44
C PHE A 57 -31.26 -7.63 8.83
N GLY A 58 -32.50 -7.49 9.32
CA GLY A 58 -33.46 -6.54 8.75
C GLY A 58 -32.96 -5.10 8.78
N ALA A 59 -32.51 -4.64 9.96
CA ALA A 59 -31.96 -3.29 10.10
C ALA A 59 -30.68 -3.07 9.27
N ALA A 60 -29.83 -4.11 9.14
CA ALA A 60 -28.64 -4.05 8.30
C ALA A 60 -28.99 -3.96 6.81
N LEU A 61 -30.00 -4.70 6.36
CA LEU A 61 -30.48 -4.67 4.97
C LEU A 61 -31.03 -3.30 4.59
N ASP A 62 -31.89 -2.72 5.42
CA ASP A 62 -32.45 -1.37 5.21
C ASP A 62 -31.36 -0.29 5.15
N ALA A 63 -30.34 -0.42 6.00
CA ALA A 63 -29.20 0.48 5.99
C ALA A 63 -28.36 0.32 4.71
N ALA A 64 -28.10 -0.92 4.29
CA ALA A 64 -27.32 -1.22 3.09
C ALA A 64 -28.01 -0.70 1.82
N ARG A 65 -29.34 -0.88 1.67
CA ARG A 65 -30.10 -0.35 0.53
C ARG A 65 -30.07 1.18 0.46
N ARG A 66 -30.24 1.85 1.61
CA ARG A 66 -30.15 3.33 1.68
C ARG A 66 -28.77 3.84 1.29
N GLU A 67 -27.71 3.18 1.76
CA GLU A 67 -26.34 3.52 1.39
C GLU A 67 -26.10 3.28 -0.11
N ALA A 68 -26.56 2.15 -0.64
CA ALA A 68 -26.41 1.82 -2.05
C ALA A 68 -27.16 2.82 -2.95
N ALA A 69 -28.40 3.17 -2.61
CA ALA A 69 -29.19 4.18 -3.31
C ALA A 69 -28.51 5.55 -3.28
N GLY A 70 -28.03 5.98 -2.11
CA GLY A 70 -27.40 7.29 -1.94
C GLY A 70 -26.02 7.41 -2.61
N ALA A 71 -25.22 6.34 -2.62
CA ALA A 71 -23.87 6.35 -3.16
C ALA A 71 -23.81 6.01 -4.65
N PHE A 72 -24.69 5.14 -5.14
CA PHE A 72 -24.61 4.56 -6.49
C PHE A 72 -25.89 4.74 -7.32
N GLY A 73 -26.95 5.34 -6.77
CA GLY A 73 -28.24 5.50 -7.46
C GLY A 73 -28.97 4.18 -7.72
N ASN A 74 -28.51 3.08 -7.11
CA ASN A 74 -29.08 1.75 -7.23
C ASN A 74 -29.13 1.11 -5.83
N ASP A 75 -30.32 0.71 -5.39
CA ASP A 75 -30.56 0.13 -4.06
C ASP A 75 -30.40 -1.40 -4.02
N GLU A 76 -30.00 -2.01 -5.14
CA GLU A 76 -29.84 -3.45 -5.26
C GLU A 76 -28.65 -3.95 -4.42
N VAL A 77 -28.93 -4.99 -3.63
CA VAL A 77 -27.97 -5.66 -2.77
C VAL A 77 -28.05 -7.18 -2.94
N TYR A 78 -26.97 -7.87 -2.60
CA TYR A 78 -26.89 -9.33 -2.56
C TYR A 78 -26.13 -9.78 -1.31
N LEU A 79 -26.26 -11.07 -0.96
CA LEU A 79 -25.62 -11.68 0.20
C LEU A 79 -24.40 -12.50 -0.20
N GLU A 80 -23.40 -12.49 0.65
CA GLU A 80 -22.28 -13.43 0.63
C GLU A 80 -22.03 -13.99 2.03
N LYS A 81 -21.50 -15.20 2.12
CA LYS A 81 -20.92 -15.71 3.36
C LYS A 81 -19.80 -14.79 3.80
N LEU A 82 -19.83 -14.34 5.06
CA LEU A 82 -18.68 -13.67 5.64
C LEU A 82 -17.66 -14.73 6.05
N ILE A 83 -16.54 -14.77 5.33
CA ILE A 83 -15.39 -15.59 5.71
C ILE A 83 -14.60 -14.82 6.77
N GLU A 84 -14.79 -15.20 8.03
CA GLU A 84 -14.04 -14.62 9.14
C GLU A 84 -12.58 -15.07 9.07
N HIS A 85 -11.66 -14.21 9.50
CA HIS A 85 -10.22 -14.48 9.46
C HIS A 85 -9.67 -14.86 8.09
N ALA A 86 -10.35 -14.42 7.02
CA ALA A 86 -9.89 -14.65 5.66
C ALA A 86 -8.58 -13.94 5.38
N ARG A 87 -7.74 -14.58 4.57
CA ARG A 87 -6.60 -13.96 3.93
C ARG A 87 -6.97 -13.46 2.54
N HIS A 88 -6.45 -12.30 2.17
CA HIS A 88 -6.59 -11.78 0.82
C HIS A 88 -5.40 -12.28 0.00
N ILE A 89 -5.66 -13.26 -0.87
CA ILE A 89 -4.65 -13.85 -1.75
C ILE A 89 -5.00 -13.51 -3.18
N GLU A 90 -4.02 -13.13 -3.98
CA GLU A 90 -4.28 -12.76 -5.37
C GLU A 90 -3.23 -13.31 -6.31
N ILE A 91 -3.63 -13.71 -7.51
CA ILE A 91 -2.77 -14.33 -8.51
C ILE A 91 -2.56 -13.37 -9.68
N GLN A 92 -1.31 -13.05 -9.97
CA GLN A 92 -0.94 -12.28 -11.15
C GLN A 92 -1.04 -13.15 -12.40
N VAL A 93 -1.74 -12.66 -13.42
CA VAL A 93 -1.78 -13.29 -14.75
C VAL A 93 -1.23 -12.36 -15.83
N LEU A 94 -0.65 -12.96 -16.87
CA LEU A 94 -0.29 -12.32 -18.13
C LEU A 94 -0.87 -13.13 -19.28
N ALA A 95 -1.49 -12.47 -20.25
CA ALA A 95 -2.02 -13.12 -21.45
C ALA A 95 -1.74 -12.31 -22.71
N ASP A 96 -1.40 -12.96 -23.81
CA ASP A 96 -1.19 -12.33 -25.12
C ASP A 96 -2.28 -12.69 -26.15
N THR A 97 -2.26 -11.97 -27.28
CA THR A 97 -3.18 -12.20 -28.40
C THR A 97 -2.82 -13.44 -29.23
N HIS A 98 -1.83 -14.24 -28.81
CA HIS A 98 -1.35 -15.44 -29.52
C HIS A 98 -1.78 -16.74 -28.80
N GLY A 99 -2.64 -16.63 -27.79
CA GLY A 99 -3.18 -17.77 -27.05
C GLY A 99 -2.33 -18.19 -25.85
N ASN A 100 -1.30 -17.42 -25.48
CA ASN A 100 -0.52 -17.71 -24.29
C ASN A 100 -1.16 -17.04 -23.06
N THR A 101 -1.33 -17.80 -21.99
CA THR A 101 -1.74 -17.29 -20.67
C THR A 101 -0.89 -17.96 -19.59
N ILE A 102 -0.26 -17.17 -18.73
CA ILE A 102 0.59 -17.64 -17.62
C ILE A 102 0.20 -16.95 -16.32
N HIS A 103 0.51 -17.57 -15.18
CA HIS A 103 0.51 -16.92 -13.88
C HIS A 103 1.94 -16.61 -13.41
N LEU A 104 2.11 -15.49 -12.70
CA LEU A 104 3.38 -15.08 -12.09
C LEU A 104 3.46 -15.39 -10.59
N GLY A 105 2.54 -16.23 -10.10
CA GLY A 105 2.44 -16.60 -8.68
C GLY A 105 1.46 -15.70 -7.92
N GLU A 106 1.43 -15.89 -6.61
CA GLU A 106 0.51 -15.21 -5.71
C GLU A 106 1.15 -14.06 -4.93
N ARG A 107 0.29 -13.16 -4.46
CA ARG A 107 0.59 -12.15 -3.44
C ARG A 107 -0.34 -12.30 -2.24
N GLU A 108 0.21 -12.03 -1.07
CA GLU A 108 -0.51 -11.93 0.21
C GLU A 108 -0.76 -10.45 0.50
N CYS A 109 -2.04 -10.08 0.58
CA CYS A 109 -2.50 -8.70 0.69
C CYS A 109 -3.42 -8.48 1.91
N SER A 110 -3.35 -9.38 2.90
CA SER A 110 -4.24 -9.35 4.08
C SER A 110 -4.05 -8.15 5.00
N ILE A 111 -2.89 -7.49 5.00
CA ILE A 111 -2.67 -6.33 5.86
C ILE A 111 -3.32 -5.10 5.23
N GLN A 112 -4.55 -4.85 5.65
CA GLN A 112 -5.39 -3.77 5.13
C GLN A 112 -6.04 -2.93 6.23
N ARG A 113 -6.30 -1.67 5.94
CA ARG A 113 -7.11 -0.76 6.76
C ARG A 113 -8.29 -0.27 5.95
N ARG A 114 -9.52 -0.46 6.46
CA ARG A 114 -10.76 -0.07 5.73
C ARG A 114 -10.77 -0.55 4.27
N HIS A 115 -10.34 -1.79 4.06
CA HIS A 115 -10.22 -2.43 2.73
C HIS A 115 -9.15 -1.83 1.80
N GLN A 116 -8.27 -0.96 2.30
CA GLN A 116 -7.10 -0.48 1.58
C GLN A 116 -5.87 -1.29 2.02
N LYS A 117 -5.22 -1.96 1.08
CA LYS A 117 -3.98 -2.72 1.31
C LYS A 117 -2.86 -1.76 1.72
N LEU A 118 -2.03 -2.16 2.68
CA LEU A 118 -0.93 -1.36 3.24
C LEU A 118 0.43 -2.05 3.14
N ILE A 119 0.44 -3.38 3.31
CA ILE A 119 1.62 -4.23 3.18
C ILE A 119 1.23 -5.44 2.35
N GLU A 120 2.06 -5.75 1.37
CA GLU A 120 1.89 -6.86 0.45
C GLU A 120 3.18 -7.67 0.38
N GLU A 121 3.07 -8.99 0.24
CA GLU A 121 4.25 -9.86 0.09
C GLU A 121 4.05 -10.92 -0.99
N ALA A 122 5.16 -11.34 -1.60
CA ALA A 122 5.21 -12.42 -2.58
C ALA A 122 6.41 -13.33 -2.26
N PRO A 123 6.23 -14.67 -2.18
CA PRO A 123 4.95 -15.39 -2.18
C PRO A 123 4.15 -15.16 -0.87
N SER A 124 3.03 -15.86 -0.69
CA SER A 124 2.25 -15.83 0.56
C SER A 124 2.79 -16.80 1.60
N VAL A 125 2.84 -16.37 2.87
CA VAL A 125 3.19 -17.23 4.02
C VAL A 125 2.12 -18.28 4.33
N ALA A 126 0.91 -18.11 3.82
CA ALA A 126 -0.22 -18.98 4.10
C ALA A 126 -0.45 -20.08 3.06
N ILE A 127 0.23 -20.00 1.91
CA ILE A 127 -0.03 -20.85 0.76
C ILE A 127 1.14 -21.81 0.55
N ASP A 128 0.86 -23.11 0.61
CA ASP A 128 1.84 -24.14 0.28
C ASP A 128 2.00 -24.31 -1.23
N GLU A 129 2.99 -25.08 -1.67
CA GLU A 129 3.29 -25.26 -3.10
C GLU A 129 2.16 -25.93 -3.87
N ARG A 130 1.43 -26.86 -3.23
CA ARG A 130 0.32 -27.55 -3.87
C ARG A 130 -0.83 -26.59 -4.13
N LEU A 131 -1.21 -25.80 -3.14
CA LEU A 131 -2.27 -24.82 -3.23
C LEU A 131 -1.90 -23.67 -4.17
N ARG A 132 -0.62 -23.26 -4.19
CA ARG A 132 -0.08 -22.28 -5.15
C ARG A 132 -0.27 -22.75 -6.59
N ALA A 133 0.11 -23.99 -6.89
CA ALA A 133 -0.07 -24.57 -8.22
C ALA A 133 -1.56 -24.64 -8.60
N GLU A 134 -2.40 -25.08 -7.67
CA GLU A 134 -3.85 -25.18 -7.84
C GLU A 134 -4.49 -23.81 -8.16
N MET A 135 -4.24 -22.80 -7.30
CA MET A 135 -4.76 -21.44 -7.47
C MET A 135 -4.22 -20.78 -8.74
N GLY A 136 -2.96 -21.05 -9.11
CA GLY A 136 -2.35 -20.60 -10.36
C GLY A 136 -3.10 -21.10 -11.60
N GLN A 137 -3.45 -22.38 -11.63
CA GLN A 137 -4.25 -22.96 -12.73
C GLN A 137 -5.67 -22.41 -12.76
N VAL A 138 -6.31 -22.23 -11.60
CA VAL A 138 -7.63 -21.60 -11.50
C VAL A 138 -7.61 -20.16 -12.03
N ALA A 139 -6.55 -19.40 -11.75
CA ALA A 139 -6.39 -18.04 -12.25
C ALA A 139 -6.21 -17.99 -13.78
N ILE A 140 -5.42 -18.91 -14.35
CA ILE A 140 -5.29 -19.05 -15.81
C ILE A 140 -6.65 -19.39 -16.43
N ALA A 141 -7.37 -20.38 -15.88
CA ALA A 141 -8.69 -20.77 -16.38
C ALA A 141 -9.69 -19.60 -16.30
N ALA A 142 -9.66 -18.82 -15.22
CA ALA A 142 -10.50 -17.64 -15.07
C ALA A 142 -10.20 -16.56 -16.12
N ALA A 143 -8.92 -16.31 -16.43
CA ALA A 143 -8.51 -15.36 -17.46
C ALA A 143 -8.89 -15.84 -18.88
N GLN A 144 -8.70 -17.13 -19.18
CA GLN A 144 -9.08 -17.72 -20.46
C GLN A 144 -10.60 -17.72 -20.68
N ALA A 145 -11.40 -17.89 -19.63
CA ALA A 145 -12.86 -17.86 -19.69
C ALA A 145 -13.44 -16.53 -20.19
N VAL A 146 -12.65 -15.45 -20.18
CA VAL A 146 -13.05 -14.11 -20.62
C VAL A 146 -12.17 -13.59 -21.76
N ASP A 147 -11.43 -14.48 -22.43
CA ASP A 147 -10.48 -14.13 -23.50
C ASP A 147 -9.55 -12.98 -23.08
N TYR A 148 -9.03 -13.05 -21.84
CA TYR A 148 -8.26 -11.96 -21.26
C TYR A 148 -6.97 -11.70 -22.03
N VAL A 149 -6.60 -10.43 -22.14
CA VAL A 149 -5.34 -9.97 -22.74
C VAL A 149 -4.72 -8.96 -21.80
N ASN A 150 -3.37 -8.91 -21.79
CA ASN A 150 -2.54 -8.03 -20.97
C ASN A 150 -2.37 -8.54 -19.51
N ALA A 151 -1.89 -7.69 -18.60
CA ALA A 151 -1.74 -8.02 -17.19
C ALA A 151 -3.06 -7.86 -16.45
N GLY A 152 -3.36 -8.78 -15.55
CA GLY A 152 -4.52 -8.72 -14.67
C GLY A 152 -4.27 -9.51 -13.40
N THR A 153 -5.17 -9.37 -12.44
CA THR A 153 -5.07 -10.11 -11.18
C THR A 153 -6.40 -10.75 -10.83
N ILE A 154 -6.35 -12.00 -10.40
CA ILE A 154 -7.50 -12.71 -9.85
C ILE A 154 -7.38 -12.69 -8.33
N GLU A 155 -8.34 -12.07 -7.65
CA GLU A 155 -8.36 -11.96 -6.19
C GLU A 155 -9.22 -13.06 -5.56
N PHE A 156 -8.76 -13.57 -4.43
CA PHE A 156 -9.39 -14.62 -3.65
C PHE A 156 -9.43 -14.27 -2.16
N LEU A 157 -10.50 -14.70 -1.49
CA LEU A 157 -10.52 -14.87 -0.04
C LEU A 157 -10.13 -16.30 0.29
N PHE A 158 -9.04 -16.48 1.03
CA PHE A 158 -8.59 -17.78 1.52
C PHE A 158 -8.96 -17.95 3.00
N ASP A 159 -9.64 -19.04 3.33
CA ASP A 159 -9.92 -19.50 4.68
C ASP A 159 -8.85 -20.51 5.11
N PRO A 160 -7.90 -20.14 6.00
CA PRO A 160 -6.86 -21.05 6.46
C PRO A 160 -7.40 -22.20 7.33
N LYS A 161 -8.57 -22.05 7.95
CA LYS A 161 -9.16 -23.07 8.84
C LYS A 161 -9.75 -24.21 8.03
N GLU A 162 -10.46 -23.89 6.96
CA GLU A 162 -11.05 -24.89 6.07
C GLU A 162 -10.11 -25.30 4.93
N ASN A 163 -9.01 -24.56 4.73
CA ASN A 163 -8.11 -24.69 3.59
C ASN A 163 -8.86 -24.55 2.25
N ARG A 164 -9.75 -23.54 2.17
CA ARG A 164 -10.58 -23.26 0.99
C ARG A 164 -10.38 -21.82 0.56
N TYR A 165 -10.39 -21.57 -0.74
CA TYR A 165 -10.34 -20.23 -1.31
C TYR A 165 -11.58 -19.98 -2.16
N TYR A 166 -11.94 -18.71 -2.28
CA TYR A 166 -13.13 -18.26 -2.96
C TYR A 166 -12.80 -17.05 -3.81
N PHE A 167 -13.13 -17.10 -5.10
CA PHE A 167 -12.98 -15.97 -6.01
C PHE A 167 -13.74 -14.76 -5.49
N LEU A 168 -13.06 -13.64 -5.45
CA LEU A 168 -13.60 -12.35 -5.05
C LEU A 168 -13.92 -11.52 -6.30
N GLU A 169 -12.87 -11.14 -7.03
CA GLU A 169 -12.96 -10.31 -8.23
C GLU A 169 -11.75 -10.51 -9.15
N MET A 170 -11.82 -9.92 -10.33
CA MET A 170 -10.70 -9.80 -11.25
C MET A 170 -10.41 -8.32 -11.46
N ASN A 171 -9.19 -7.90 -11.14
CA ASN A 171 -8.69 -6.58 -11.48
C ASN A 171 -8.10 -6.62 -12.89
N THR A 172 -8.81 -6.03 -13.85
CA THR A 172 -8.46 -6.03 -15.29
C THR A 172 -7.44 -4.95 -15.64
N ARG A 173 -6.43 -4.79 -14.79
CA ARG A 173 -5.37 -3.78 -14.88
C ARG A 173 -4.16 -4.20 -14.04
N LEU A 174 -3.06 -3.48 -14.21
CA LEU A 174 -1.93 -3.54 -13.29
C LEU A 174 -2.35 -3.08 -11.87
N GLN A 175 -1.81 -3.74 -10.86
CA GLN A 175 -2.00 -3.39 -9.46
C GLN A 175 -0.79 -2.65 -8.89
N VAL A 176 -0.98 -1.98 -7.75
CA VAL A 176 0.04 -1.16 -7.09
C VAL A 176 1.22 -2.04 -6.67
N GLU A 177 0.89 -3.21 -6.13
CA GLU A 177 1.74 -4.25 -5.54
C GLU A 177 2.40 -5.19 -6.56
N HIS A 178 2.31 -4.93 -7.88
CA HIS A 178 3.03 -5.72 -8.88
C HIS A 178 4.56 -5.84 -8.63
N PRO A 179 5.27 -4.86 -8.02
CA PRO A 179 6.70 -4.97 -7.81
C PRO A 179 7.14 -6.16 -6.97
N VAL A 180 6.35 -6.62 -5.98
CA VAL A 180 6.76 -7.82 -5.21
C VAL A 180 6.82 -9.06 -6.10
N THR A 181 5.92 -9.18 -7.07
CA THR A 181 5.94 -10.24 -8.07
C THR A 181 7.13 -10.09 -9.02
N GLU A 182 7.41 -8.88 -9.50
CA GLU A 182 8.58 -8.63 -10.36
C GLU A 182 9.89 -8.99 -9.65
N MET A 183 10.03 -8.63 -8.37
CA MET A 183 11.24 -8.89 -7.59
C MET A 183 11.51 -10.39 -7.43
N VAL A 184 10.48 -11.20 -7.17
CA VAL A 184 10.68 -12.65 -6.99
C VAL A 184 10.74 -13.43 -8.30
N THR A 185 10.09 -12.98 -9.37
CA THR A 185 10.08 -13.69 -10.66
C THR A 185 11.14 -13.22 -11.64
N GLY A 186 11.62 -11.97 -11.51
CA GLY A 186 12.47 -11.31 -12.50
C GLY A 186 11.73 -10.88 -13.78
N VAL A 187 10.41 -11.00 -13.82
CA VAL A 187 9.58 -10.56 -14.95
C VAL A 187 9.24 -9.08 -14.79
N ASP A 188 9.58 -8.28 -15.78
CA ASP A 188 9.15 -6.88 -15.88
C ASP A 188 7.75 -6.84 -16.49
N ILE A 189 6.74 -6.74 -15.62
CA ILE A 189 5.33 -6.86 -15.98
C ILE A 189 4.93 -5.68 -16.86
N VAL A 190 5.36 -4.46 -16.54
CA VAL A 190 5.02 -3.25 -17.32
C VAL A 190 5.58 -3.35 -18.75
N LYS A 191 6.81 -3.84 -18.92
CA LYS A 191 7.37 -4.08 -20.26
C LYS A 191 6.59 -5.15 -21.03
N GLU A 192 6.18 -6.24 -20.37
CA GLU A 192 5.34 -7.26 -21.02
C GLU A 192 3.98 -6.66 -21.42
N GLN A 193 3.35 -5.83 -20.58
CA GLN A 193 2.09 -5.17 -20.93
C GLN A 193 2.22 -4.34 -22.22
N ILE A 194 3.30 -3.56 -22.36
CA ILE A 194 3.54 -2.73 -23.54
C ILE A 194 3.83 -3.61 -24.77
N ALA A 195 4.61 -4.69 -24.59
CA ALA A 195 4.93 -5.63 -25.67
C ALA A 195 3.67 -6.35 -26.19
N ILE A 196 2.84 -6.87 -25.28
CA ILE A 196 1.56 -7.52 -25.58
C ILE A 196 0.62 -6.54 -26.30
N ALA A 197 0.49 -5.32 -25.79
CA ALA A 197 -0.34 -4.28 -26.43
C ALA A 197 0.16 -3.91 -27.84
N SER A 198 1.45 -4.12 -28.13
CA SER A 198 2.06 -3.96 -29.45
C SER A 198 1.90 -5.20 -30.35
N GLY A 199 1.11 -6.20 -29.94
CA GLY A 199 0.89 -7.46 -30.67
C GLY A 199 2.06 -8.43 -30.62
N ARG A 200 3.07 -8.22 -29.77
CA ARG A 200 4.18 -9.16 -29.61
C ARG A 200 3.76 -10.35 -28.75
N ARG A 201 4.38 -11.50 -29.02
CA ARG A 201 4.29 -12.68 -28.15
C ARG A 201 5.00 -12.42 -26.83
N MET A 202 4.47 -12.98 -25.75
CA MET A 202 5.17 -12.98 -24.46
C MET A 202 6.53 -13.68 -24.56
N ARG A 203 7.48 -13.21 -23.76
CA ARG A 203 8.85 -13.77 -23.70
C ARG A 203 8.95 -15.02 -22.84
N TYR A 204 7.94 -15.28 -22.01
CA TYR A 204 7.98 -16.28 -20.95
C TYR A 204 6.89 -17.34 -21.16
N ALA A 205 7.24 -18.59 -20.91
CA ALA A 205 6.31 -19.69 -20.70
C ALA A 205 6.12 -19.96 -19.20
N GLN A 206 5.10 -20.73 -18.83
CA GLN A 206 4.81 -21.03 -17.42
C GLN A 206 6.00 -21.72 -16.72
N ALA A 207 6.75 -22.56 -17.45
CA ALA A 207 7.91 -23.26 -16.92
C ALA A 207 9.10 -22.35 -16.60
N ASP A 208 9.15 -21.13 -17.14
CA ASP A 208 10.21 -20.15 -16.87
C ASP A 208 9.97 -19.39 -15.56
N ILE A 209 8.76 -19.47 -15.01
CA ILE A 209 8.35 -18.71 -13.83
C ILE A 209 8.70 -19.50 -12.57
N VAL A 210 9.85 -19.15 -11.98
CA VAL A 210 10.33 -19.73 -10.72
C VAL A 210 10.55 -18.60 -9.71
N PRO A 211 9.63 -18.39 -8.75
CA PRO A 211 9.80 -17.40 -7.70
C PRO A 211 11.08 -17.67 -6.89
N LYS A 212 11.88 -16.63 -6.67
CA LYS A 212 13.13 -16.68 -5.89
C LYS A 212 13.06 -15.70 -4.72
N GLY A 213 13.26 -16.26 -3.53
CA GLY A 213 13.26 -15.49 -2.29
C GLY A 213 11.87 -15.01 -1.89
N TRP A 214 11.85 -13.88 -1.20
CA TRP A 214 10.65 -13.26 -0.64
C TRP A 214 10.71 -11.76 -0.81
N ALA A 215 9.65 -11.15 -1.34
CA ALA A 215 9.53 -9.71 -1.48
C ALA A 215 8.40 -9.15 -0.60
N ILE A 216 8.62 -7.97 -0.05
CA ILE A 216 7.64 -7.23 0.77
C ILE A 216 7.57 -5.80 0.25
N GLU A 217 6.37 -5.29 0.03
CA GLU A 217 6.08 -3.89 -0.27
C GLU A 217 5.39 -3.22 0.93
N CYS A 218 5.79 -1.99 1.21
CA CYS A 218 5.10 -1.08 2.11
C CYS A 218 4.63 0.15 1.34
N ARG A 219 3.34 0.45 1.40
CA ARG A 219 2.78 1.70 0.84
C ARG A 219 3.09 2.88 1.73
N ILE A 220 3.98 3.76 1.29
CA ILE A 220 4.31 4.99 2.01
C ILE A 220 3.24 6.02 1.67
N THR A 221 2.41 6.38 2.65
CA THR A 221 1.33 7.37 2.51
C THR A 221 1.65 8.62 3.31
N ALA A 222 1.20 9.77 2.84
CA ALA A 222 1.20 11.05 3.53
C ALA A 222 0.04 11.11 4.52
N GLU A 223 0.07 10.24 5.53
CA GLU A 223 -0.91 10.16 6.60
C GLU A 223 -0.19 10.09 7.95
N ASP A 224 -0.79 10.63 8.99
CA ASP A 224 -0.26 10.51 10.36
C ASP A 224 -0.82 9.26 11.04
N PRO A 225 -0.04 8.16 11.15
CA PRO A 225 -0.53 6.95 11.79
C PRO A 225 -0.97 7.21 13.23
N PHE A 226 -0.28 8.11 13.96
CA PHE A 226 -0.57 8.45 15.35
C PHE A 226 -1.86 9.24 15.55
N ASN A 227 -2.42 9.78 14.47
CA ASN A 227 -3.65 10.56 14.47
C ASN A 227 -4.70 9.92 13.56
N ASN A 228 -4.92 8.61 13.74
CA ASN A 228 -5.90 7.82 12.99
C ASN A 228 -5.72 7.90 11.46
N PHE A 229 -4.46 7.95 11.00
CA PHE A 229 -4.09 8.11 9.59
C PHE A 229 -4.78 9.33 8.95
N LEU A 230 -4.80 10.45 9.66
CA LEU A 230 -5.28 11.70 9.06
C LEU A 230 -4.33 12.11 7.92
N PRO A 231 -4.85 12.48 6.74
CA PRO A 231 -4.03 12.96 5.64
C PRO A 231 -3.15 14.16 6.05
N SER A 232 -1.91 14.17 5.57
CA SER A 232 -0.89 15.17 5.86
C SER A 232 -0.38 15.79 4.57
N GLY A 233 -1.08 16.83 4.10
CA GLY A 233 -0.59 17.67 3.00
C GLY A 233 0.56 18.60 3.44
N GLY A 234 1.27 19.17 2.47
CA GLY A 234 2.36 20.10 2.71
C GLY A 234 3.52 19.96 1.74
N THR A 235 4.62 20.65 2.00
CA THR A 235 5.81 20.62 1.12
C THR A 235 6.88 19.70 1.69
N VAL A 236 7.46 18.86 0.85
CA VAL A 236 8.62 18.01 1.20
C VAL A 236 9.85 18.89 1.39
N THR A 237 10.31 19.06 2.62
CA THR A 237 11.45 19.94 2.96
C THR A 237 12.80 19.21 2.91
N SER A 238 12.78 17.90 3.15
CA SER A 238 13.95 17.01 3.04
C SER A 238 13.51 15.61 2.57
N LEU A 239 14.37 14.95 1.82
CA LEU A 239 14.14 13.60 1.32
C LEU A 239 15.46 12.83 1.36
N LYS A 240 15.45 11.66 1.98
CA LYS A 240 16.52 10.65 1.91
C LYS A 240 15.85 9.29 1.72
N GLU A 241 15.91 8.78 0.49
CA GLU A 241 15.39 7.47 0.15
C GLU A 241 16.40 6.37 0.55
N PRO A 242 15.91 5.20 1.00
CA PRO A 242 16.78 4.06 1.27
C PRO A 242 17.31 3.49 -0.04
N THR A 243 18.54 3.00 -0.01
CA THR A 243 19.18 2.31 -1.14
C THR A 243 19.78 1.00 -0.66
N GLY A 244 20.44 0.26 -1.56
CA GLY A 244 21.19 -0.96 -1.25
C GLY A 244 20.65 -2.21 -1.93
N PRO A 245 21.35 -3.35 -1.80
CA PRO A 245 20.96 -4.62 -2.42
C PRO A 245 19.57 -5.08 -1.98
N GLY A 246 18.74 -5.46 -2.95
CA GLY A 246 17.39 -5.95 -2.72
C GLY A 246 16.42 -4.88 -2.22
N VAL A 247 16.69 -3.58 -2.44
CA VAL A 247 15.83 -2.46 -2.07
C VAL A 247 15.45 -1.70 -3.33
N ARG A 248 14.14 -1.53 -3.54
CA ARG A 248 13.55 -0.79 -4.66
C ARG A 248 12.59 0.26 -4.11
N VAL A 249 12.67 1.47 -4.65
CA VAL A 249 11.78 2.58 -4.30
C VAL A 249 11.10 3.04 -5.58
N GLU A 250 9.77 3.02 -5.57
CA GLU A 250 8.93 3.62 -6.62
C GLU A 250 8.31 4.88 -6.02
N SER A 251 8.79 6.06 -6.42
CA SER A 251 8.50 7.33 -5.73
C SER A 251 8.35 8.46 -6.73
N SER A 252 7.43 9.38 -6.45
CA SER A 252 7.30 10.66 -7.15
C SER A 252 7.83 11.84 -6.31
N LEU A 253 8.42 11.55 -5.14
CA LEU A 253 8.88 12.57 -4.21
C LEU A 253 10.20 13.20 -4.64
N TYR A 254 10.30 14.50 -4.42
CA TYR A 254 11.54 15.26 -4.49
C TYR A 254 11.47 16.42 -3.50
N ARG A 255 12.63 16.97 -3.10
CA ARG A 255 12.66 18.13 -2.21
C ARG A 255 11.97 19.32 -2.90
N GLY A 256 10.98 19.92 -2.23
CA GLY A 256 10.14 20.99 -2.76
C GLY A 256 8.82 20.51 -3.36
N ALA A 257 8.59 19.20 -3.48
CA ALA A 257 7.32 18.66 -3.94
C ALA A 257 6.18 19.04 -2.99
N GLU A 258 5.04 19.45 -3.55
CA GLU A 258 3.81 19.74 -2.80
C GLU A 258 2.91 18.51 -2.79
N ILE A 259 2.52 18.09 -1.60
CA ILE A 259 1.58 16.99 -1.37
C ILE A 259 0.21 17.57 -1.10
N SER A 260 -0.66 17.38 -2.09
CA SER A 260 -2.03 17.86 -2.08
C SER A 260 -2.96 16.88 -1.35
N LEU A 261 -4.06 17.42 -0.82
CA LEU A 261 -5.15 16.64 -0.23
C LEU A 261 -6.21 16.21 -1.27
N TYR A 262 -6.05 16.59 -2.55
CA TYR A 262 -7.01 16.26 -3.62
C TYR A 262 -6.84 14.85 -4.19
N TYR A 263 -5.73 14.17 -3.91
CA TYR A 263 -5.41 12.84 -4.46
C TYR A 263 -5.25 11.79 -3.37
N ASP A 264 -5.05 10.54 -3.78
CA ASP A 264 -4.69 9.46 -2.86
C ASP A 264 -3.41 9.82 -2.07
N PRO A 265 -3.33 9.52 -0.77
CA PRO A 265 -2.20 9.91 0.05
C PRO A 265 -0.93 9.11 -0.24
N MET A 266 -0.94 8.07 -1.07
CA MET A 266 0.26 7.30 -1.41
C MET A 266 1.29 8.16 -2.15
N VAL A 267 2.48 8.28 -1.56
CA VAL A 267 3.58 9.11 -2.07
C VAL A 267 4.76 8.28 -2.59
N ALA A 268 4.93 7.06 -2.09
CA ALA A 268 5.94 6.12 -2.57
C ALA A 268 5.56 4.68 -2.23
N LYS A 269 6.24 3.73 -2.87
CA LYS A 269 6.25 2.31 -2.53
C LYS A 269 7.68 1.93 -2.19
N LEU A 270 7.85 1.33 -1.02
CA LEU A 270 9.13 0.76 -0.61
C LEU A 270 9.04 -0.75 -0.72
N VAL A 271 9.87 -1.34 -1.58
CA VAL A 271 9.87 -2.77 -1.87
C VAL A 271 11.23 -3.34 -1.49
N VAL A 272 11.25 -4.47 -0.81
CA VAL A 272 12.50 -5.20 -0.55
C VAL A 272 12.37 -6.66 -0.95
N GLN A 273 13.51 -7.30 -1.22
CA GLN A 273 13.61 -8.74 -1.43
C GLN A 273 14.72 -9.33 -0.54
N GLY A 274 14.51 -10.54 -0.02
CA GLY A 274 15.55 -11.36 0.61
C GLY A 274 15.43 -12.83 0.17
N ASP A 275 16.38 -13.67 0.56
CA ASP A 275 16.39 -15.10 0.19
C ASP A 275 15.26 -15.87 0.90
N ASN A 276 14.74 -15.31 2.00
CA ASN A 276 13.58 -15.81 2.72
C ASN A 276 12.82 -14.65 3.39
N ARG A 277 11.63 -14.96 3.92
CA ARG A 277 10.75 -13.98 4.56
C ARG A 277 11.42 -13.22 5.71
N ALA A 278 12.17 -13.91 6.57
CA ALA A 278 12.83 -13.29 7.71
C ALA A 278 13.89 -12.27 7.27
N GLU A 279 14.67 -12.60 6.24
CA GLU A 279 15.64 -11.67 5.66
C GLU A 279 14.95 -10.46 5.01
N ALA A 280 13.86 -10.67 4.27
CA ALA A 280 13.06 -9.59 3.70
C ALA A 280 12.54 -8.63 4.78
N ILE A 281 12.04 -9.16 5.91
CA ILE A 281 11.60 -8.36 7.07
C ILE A 281 12.78 -7.55 7.63
N LEU A 282 13.94 -8.16 7.88
CA LEU A 282 15.12 -7.46 8.39
C LEU A 282 15.58 -6.35 7.44
N ARG A 283 15.55 -6.61 6.13
CA ARG A 283 15.90 -5.62 5.10
C ARG A 283 14.88 -4.48 5.07
N MET A 284 13.60 -4.76 5.20
CA MET A 284 12.53 -3.75 5.29
C MET A 284 12.71 -2.87 6.52
N ARG A 285 12.99 -3.45 7.69
CA ARG A 285 13.29 -2.72 8.94
C ARG A 285 14.41 -1.71 8.72
N ARG A 286 15.53 -2.15 8.13
CA ARG A 286 16.66 -1.27 7.81
C ARG A 286 16.27 -0.19 6.80
N ALA A 287 15.54 -0.54 5.74
CA ALA A 287 15.13 0.41 4.71
C ALA A 287 14.20 1.51 5.27
N LEU A 288 13.18 1.15 6.04
CA LEU A 288 12.31 2.09 6.74
C LEU A 288 13.09 2.98 7.72
N ASN A 289 14.06 2.39 8.43
CA ASN A 289 14.95 3.14 9.34
C ASN A 289 15.89 4.11 8.62
N GLU A 290 16.13 3.98 7.33
CA GLU A 290 16.91 4.94 6.54
C GLU A 290 16.05 5.96 5.80
N TYR A 291 14.78 5.61 5.52
CA TYR A 291 13.86 6.48 4.79
C TYR A 291 13.49 7.70 5.64
N ARG A 292 13.87 8.90 5.19
CA ARG A 292 13.50 10.17 5.82
C ARG A 292 12.77 11.06 4.83
N ILE A 293 11.57 11.48 5.21
CA ILE A 293 10.76 12.45 4.50
C ILE A 293 10.42 13.55 5.51
N GLY A 294 10.90 14.77 5.26
CA GLY A 294 10.65 15.95 6.10
C GLY A 294 9.57 16.86 5.52
N GLY A 295 8.86 17.58 6.38
CA GLY A 295 7.82 18.54 6.00
C GLY A 295 6.39 18.00 6.00
N ILE A 296 6.23 16.68 5.95
CA ILE A 296 4.93 15.99 6.07
C ILE A 296 5.02 14.81 7.06
N LYS A 297 3.88 14.36 7.58
CA LYS A 297 3.75 13.07 8.28
C LYS A 297 3.59 11.94 7.27
N THR A 298 4.06 10.75 7.63
CA THR A 298 3.99 9.58 6.76
C THR A 298 3.64 8.30 7.52
N SER A 299 3.22 7.26 6.81
CA SER A 299 2.95 5.92 7.34
C SER A 299 4.20 5.11 7.71
N ILE A 300 5.42 5.64 7.49
CA ILE A 300 6.69 4.95 7.82
C ILE A 300 6.70 4.40 9.26
N PRO A 301 6.31 5.16 10.32
CA PRO A 301 6.30 4.65 11.68
C PRO A 301 5.36 3.46 11.90
N PHE A 302 4.23 3.42 11.18
CA PHE A 302 3.33 2.28 11.21
C PHE A 302 4.01 1.03 10.64
N HIS A 303 4.68 1.17 9.50
CA HIS A 303 5.41 0.05 8.89
C HIS A 303 6.56 -0.43 9.77
N GLN A 304 7.26 0.47 10.46
CA GLN A 304 8.31 0.10 11.43
C GLN A 304 7.72 -0.76 12.57
N GLU A 305 6.60 -0.35 13.17
CA GLU A 305 5.92 -1.12 14.22
C GLU A 305 5.39 -2.48 13.69
N MET A 306 4.97 -2.54 12.43
CA MET A 306 4.56 -3.78 11.78
C MET A 306 5.72 -4.75 11.61
N MET A 307 6.88 -4.28 11.17
CA MET A 307 8.06 -5.13 10.99
C MET A 307 8.66 -5.64 12.30
N ASP A 308 8.34 -4.99 13.43
CA ASP A 308 8.71 -5.42 14.78
C ASP A 308 7.62 -6.29 15.47
N SER A 309 6.45 -6.47 14.84
CA SER A 309 5.36 -7.27 15.39
C SER A 309 5.64 -8.77 15.29
N THR A 310 5.54 -9.47 16.41
CA THR A 310 5.64 -10.93 16.45
C THR A 310 4.57 -11.60 15.58
N GLU A 311 3.34 -11.10 15.59
CA GLU A 311 2.25 -11.64 14.78
C GLU A 311 2.55 -11.49 13.28
N PHE A 312 3.09 -10.35 12.85
CA PHE A 312 3.51 -10.17 11.46
C PHE A 312 4.69 -11.07 11.08
N ILE A 313 5.70 -11.17 11.96
CA ILE A 313 6.89 -12.01 11.75
C ILE A 313 6.51 -13.50 11.63
N TRP A 314 5.58 -13.98 12.45
CA TRP A 314 5.08 -15.35 12.39
C TRP A 314 4.01 -15.57 11.31
N GLY A 315 3.58 -14.51 10.64
CA GLY A 315 2.56 -14.61 9.60
C GLY A 315 1.16 -14.83 10.16
N THR A 316 0.89 -14.59 11.45
CA THR A 316 -0.42 -14.80 12.10
C THR A 316 -1.30 -13.57 11.95
N PHE A 317 -1.71 -13.27 10.72
CA PHE A 317 -2.60 -12.15 10.40
C PHE A 317 -3.67 -12.57 9.39
N ASP A 318 -4.71 -11.75 9.31
CA ASP A 318 -5.82 -11.86 8.36
C ASP A 318 -6.33 -10.45 8.01
N THR A 319 -7.33 -10.40 7.15
CA THR A 319 -7.97 -9.15 6.69
C THR A 319 -8.56 -8.26 7.79
N GLY A 320 -8.81 -8.80 8.99
CA GLY A 320 -9.28 -8.07 10.17
C GLY A 320 -8.18 -7.74 11.19
N PHE A 321 -6.92 -8.07 10.90
CA PHE A 321 -5.78 -7.94 11.81
C PHE A 321 -5.65 -6.53 12.40
N LEU A 322 -5.60 -5.49 11.55
CA LEU A 322 -5.44 -4.11 12.01
C LEU A 322 -6.66 -3.56 12.75
N SER A 323 -7.85 -4.11 12.51
CA SER A 323 -9.06 -3.72 13.25
C SER A 323 -9.07 -4.26 14.68
N ARG A 324 -8.46 -5.44 14.90
CA ARG A 324 -8.33 -6.05 16.24
C ARG A 324 -7.14 -5.51 17.01
N ARG A 325 -6.08 -5.12 16.30
CA ARG A 325 -4.86 -4.59 16.91
C ARG A 325 -5.05 -3.11 17.29
N ARG A 326 -4.99 -2.81 18.58
CA ARG A 326 -4.70 -1.45 19.04
C ARG A 326 -3.20 -1.23 18.90
N MET A 327 -2.80 -0.49 17.88
CA MET A 327 -1.42 0.00 17.76
C MET A 327 -1.05 0.71 19.06
N ASN A 328 0.11 0.38 19.63
CA ASN A 328 0.62 1.07 20.81
C ASN A 328 1.21 2.42 20.36
N MET A 329 0.31 3.31 19.97
CA MET A 329 0.60 4.62 19.42
C MET A 329 1.01 5.58 20.52
N ARG A 330 2.13 5.29 21.18
CA ARG A 330 2.80 6.32 21.96
C ARG A 330 3.50 7.23 20.94
N PRO A 331 3.14 8.52 20.85
CA PRO A 331 4.09 9.44 20.26
C PRO A 331 5.37 9.29 21.07
N ALA A 332 6.49 9.05 20.38
CA ALA A 332 7.81 9.19 20.98
C ALA A 332 8.05 10.68 21.26
N SER A 333 7.26 11.28 22.15
CA SER A 333 7.62 12.50 22.86
C SER A 333 8.04 12.06 24.25
N SER A 334 9.21 11.44 24.33
CA SER A 334 9.93 11.45 25.59
C SER A 334 10.44 12.88 25.81
N GLU A 335 10.55 13.29 27.07
CA GLU A 335 11.22 14.53 27.47
C GLU A 335 12.59 14.70 26.78
N GLU A 336 13.25 13.59 26.48
CA GLU A 336 14.49 13.48 25.73
C GLU A 336 14.39 13.99 24.28
N HIS A 337 13.31 13.69 23.55
CA HIS A 337 13.09 14.27 22.21
C HIS A 337 12.91 15.78 22.28
N GLY A 338 12.27 16.30 23.33
CA GLY A 338 12.17 17.73 23.60
C GLY A 338 13.54 18.36 23.85
N LYS A 339 14.39 17.70 24.64
CA LYS A 339 15.78 18.13 24.91
C LYS A 339 16.63 18.11 23.63
N ILE A 340 16.55 17.05 22.83
CA ILE A 340 17.26 16.94 21.55
C ILE A 340 16.80 18.04 20.59
N ALA A 341 15.49 18.25 20.46
CA ALA A 341 14.95 19.32 19.61
C ALA A 341 15.44 20.70 20.06
N ALA A 342 15.48 20.97 21.38
CA ALA A 342 16.00 22.22 21.92
C ALA A 342 17.51 22.41 21.63
N VAL A 343 18.32 21.35 21.77
CA VAL A 343 19.75 21.38 21.43
C VAL A 343 19.95 21.63 19.93
N VAL A 344 19.22 20.92 19.07
CA VAL A 344 19.30 21.12 17.61
C VAL A 344 18.87 22.54 17.22
N ALA A 345 17.77 23.04 17.78
CA ALA A 345 17.31 24.41 17.53
C ALA A 345 18.35 25.45 17.96
N ALA A 346 19.00 25.27 19.12
CA ALA A 346 20.07 26.15 19.58
C ALA A 346 21.29 26.11 18.64
N LEU A 347 21.67 24.93 18.14
CA LEU A 347 22.77 24.78 17.16
C LEU A 347 22.45 25.44 15.81
N VAL A 348 21.23 25.26 15.30
CA VAL A 348 20.78 25.90 14.05
C VAL A 348 20.76 27.43 14.21
N ALA A 349 20.17 27.95 15.29
CA ALA A 349 20.16 29.39 15.58
C ALA A 349 21.58 29.96 15.74
N HIS A 350 22.50 29.19 16.34
CA HIS A 350 23.90 29.58 16.43
C HIS A 350 24.59 29.62 15.06
N ASP A 351 24.38 28.62 14.19
CA ASP A 351 24.94 28.60 12.83
C ASP A 351 24.39 29.73 11.95
N GLU A 352 23.07 29.97 12.00
CA GLU A 352 22.43 31.10 11.31
C GLU A 352 22.97 32.44 11.82
N GLY A 353 23.11 32.60 13.13
CA GLY A 353 23.74 33.77 13.75
C GLY A 353 25.19 33.97 13.31
N ARG A 354 25.99 32.90 13.25
CA ARG A 354 27.38 32.96 12.74
C ARG A 354 27.43 33.35 11.26
N ARG A 355 26.54 32.82 10.43
CA ARG A 355 26.44 33.18 9.00
C ARG A 355 26.04 34.64 8.83
N ALA A 356 25.08 35.14 9.60
CA ALA A 356 24.69 36.55 9.60
C ALA A 356 25.85 37.47 10.02
N VAL A 357 26.61 37.09 11.06
CA VAL A 357 27.80 37.83 11.51
C VAL A 357 28.92 37.79 10.46
N HIS A 358 29.11 36.67 9.75
CA HIS A 358 30.11 36.57 8.69
C HIS A 358 29.80 37.47 7.49
N ILE A 359 28.52 37.57 7.08
CA ILE A 359 28.08 38.51 6.03
C ILE A 359 28.33 39.96 6.46
N GLY A 360 28.03 40.30 7.73
CA GLY A 360 28.36 41.61 8.30
C GLY A 360 29.87 41.90 8.33
N SER A 361 30.69 40.89 8.63
CA SER A 361 32.16 41.03 8.67
C SER A 361 32.81 41.22 7.29
N ALA A 362 32.23 40.62 6.24
CA ALA A 362 32.67 40.79 4.85
C ALA A 362 32.33 42.19 4.32
N GLN A 363 31.22 42.79 4.79
CA GLN A 363 30.88 44.18 4.51
C GLN A 363 31.77 45.17 5.29
N GLN A 364 32.17 44.83 6.53
CA GLN A 364 33.11 45.62 7.33
C GLN A 364 34.57 45.55 6.84
N THR A 365 34.96 44.52 6.10
CA THR A 365 36.32 44.45 5.52
C THR A 365 36.48 45.26 4.24
N ARG A 366 35.38 45.69 3.60
CA ARG A 366 35.43 46.62 2.45
C ARG A 366 35.48 48.11 2.82
N SER A 367 35.41 48.48 4.10
CA SER A 367 35.53 49.88 4.57
C SER A 367 36.71 50.15 5.50
N ARG A 368 37.78 49.34 5.43
CA ARG A 368 39.02 49.61 6.19
C ARG A 368 39.87 50.73 5.56
N GLU A 369 39.33 51.93 5.46
CA GLU A 369 40.16 53.10 5.74
C GLU A 369 40.12 53.35 7.25
N SER A 370 41.23 53.09 7.93
CA SER A 370 41.40 53.46 9.32
C SER A 370 41.10 54.94 9.50
N ALA A 371 40.19 55.29 10.40
CA ALA A 371 39.85 56.69 10.72
C ALA A 371 41.09 57.52 11.08
N TRP A 372 42.12 56.88 11.66
CA TRP A 372 43.43 57.47 11.92
C TRP A 372 44.23 57.78 10.65
N LYS A 373 44.19 56.91 9.64
CA LYS A 373 44.80 57.18 8.32
C LYS A 373 44.09 58.31 7.58
N HIS A 374 42.77 58.37 7.68
CA HIS A 374 41.97 59.43 7.05
C HIS A 374 42.23 60.79 7.72
N ALA A 375 42.27 60.85 9.06
CA ALA A 375 42.64 62.05 9.81
C ALA A 375 44.10 62.50 9.54
N GLY A 376 45.03 61.56 9.37
CA GLY A 376 46.41 61.85 9.00
C GLY A 376 46.52 62.46 7.59
N ARG A 377 45.77 61.95 6.61
CA ARG A 377 45.74 62.52 5.25
C ARG A 377 45.13 63.92 5.23
N LEU A 378 44.04 64.16 5.94
CA LEU A 378 43.41 65.48 6.05
C LEU A 378 44.35 66.54 6.61
N ARG A 379 45.22 66.17 7.56
CA ARG A 379 46.28 67.05 8.07
C ARG A 379 47.41 67.26 7.06
N ALA A 380 47.78 66.23 6.30
CA ALA A 380 48.87 66.31 5.33
C ALA A 380 48.49 67.10 4.07
N THR A 381 47.20 67.12 3.68
CA THR A 381 46.72 67.82 2.47
C THR A 381 46.11 69.20 2.75
N GLY A 382 46.21 69.72 3.98
CA GLY A 382 45.73 71.07 4.31
C GLY A 382 44.21 71.25 4.18
N GLY A 383 43.43 70.16 4.22
CA GLY A 383 41.97 70.23 4.20
C GLY A 383 41.31 70.63 2.88
N GLN A 384 41.96 70.44 1.73
CA GLN A 384 41.29 70.59 0.42
C GLN A 384 41.07 69.22 -0.24
N TRP A 385 39.81 68.99 -0.64
CA TRP A 385 39.38 67.90 -1.52
C TRP A 385 38.99 68.48 -2.88
#